data_AF-A0A258SV28-F1
#
_entry.id   AF-A0A258SV28-F1
#
_cell.length_a   1.000
_cell.length_b   1.000
_cell.length_c   1.000
_cell.angle_alpha   90.00
_cell.angle_beta   90.00
_cell.angle_gamma   90.00
#
_symmetry.space_group_name_H-M   'P 1'
#
loop_
_entity.id
_entity.type
_entity.pdbx_description
1 polymer ?
#
loop_
_entity_poly.entity_id
_entity_poly.type
_entity_poly.pdbx_seq_one_letter_code
_entity_poly.pdbx_strand_id
1 'polypeptide(L)'
;MISNSSEKTTIERIKHERSDVNINSAVSLLTPATLEKYDVSGPRYTSYPTADRFVEAFTDETYKQTLAQRHVGGMALPLSIYVHIPFCESLCFYCACNKIITKHHERSAEYLRYLSKEIDPRTVDENRLKHIAKLGFNRLSFGVQDFDPEVQKAVHRVQPA
;
A
#
# COMPACT_ATOMS: atom_id res chain seq x y z
N MET A 1 -23.99 -43.26 0.90
CA MET A 1 -22.71 -42.79 1.49
C MET A 1 -22.73 -41.27 1.47
N ILE A 2 -22.76 -40.65 2.67
CA ILE A 2 -22.36 -39.27 3.03
C ILE A 2 -23.27 -38.14 2.45
N SER A 3 -24.34 -37.69 3.15
CA SER A 3 -24.49 -36.48 4.04
C SER A 3 -24.06 -35.14 3.37
N ASN A 4 -24.75 -33.98 3.37
CA ASN A 4 -25.83 -33.30 4.10
C ASN A 4 -26.44 -32.27 3.09
N SER A 5 -27.75 -32.04 2.96
CA SER A 5 -28.66 -31.31 3.85
C SER A 5 -28.22 -29.87 4.19
N SER A 6 -28.83 -28.89 3.50
CA SER A 6 -29.26 -27.59 4.02
C SER A 6 -28.23 -26.68 4.73
N GLU A 7 -27.69 -25.69 4.01
CA GLU A 7 -27.36 -24.39 4.62
C GLU A 7 -27.32 -23.28 3.55
N LYS A 8 -28.51 -22.91 3.07
CA LYS A 8 -28.73 -21.62 2.43
C LYS A 8 -28.97 -20.59 3.52
N THR A 9 -28.37 -19.41 3.33
CA THR A 9 -28.75 -18.11 3.93
C THR A 9 -28.31 -17.90 5.38
N THR A 10 -27.29 -17.06 5.59
CA THR A 10 -27.28 -15.91 6.52
C THR A 10 -25.92 -15.22 6.39
N ILE A 11 -25.71 -14.41 5.34
CA ILE A 11 -24.76 -13.30 5.41
C ILE A 11 -25.60 -12.11 5.89
N GLU A 12 -25.86 -12.09 7.19
CA GLU A 12 -26.40 -10.91 7.85
C GLU A 12 -25.31 -9.84 7.86
N ARG A 13 -25.45 -8.94 6.89
CA ARG A 13 -25.26 -7.49 6.99
C ARG A 13 -24.89 -7.04 8.42
N ILE A 14 -23.59 -7.04 8.73
CA ILE A 14 -23.03 -6.33 9.88
C ILE A 14 -23.37 -4.86 9.70
N LYS A 15 -24.51 -4.46 10.28
CA LYS A 15 -24.83 -3.06 10.50
C LYS A 15 -23.72 -2.52 11.39
N HIS A 16 -23.19 -1.39 10.99
CA HIS A 16 -22.16 -0.64 11.65
C HIS A 16 -22.69 -0.11 12.99
N GLU A 17 -22.85 -0.97 13.99
CA GLU A 17 -22.87 -0.56 15.38
C GLU A 17 -21.42 -0.22 15.73
N ARG A 18 -21.10 1.08 15.67
CA ARG A 18 -19.98 1.63 16.43
C ARG A 18 -20.34 1.45 17.91
N SER A 19 -20.11 0.25 18.43
CA SER A 19 -20.01 0.04 19.86
C SER A 19 -18.79 0.84 20.32
N ASP A 20 -19.05 1.80 21.20
CA ASP A 20 -18.02 2.61 21.85
C ASP A 20 -17.04 1.67 22.54
N VAL A 21 -15.93 1.37 21.86
CA VAL A 21 -14.79 0.68 22.46
C VAL A 21 -14.31 1.61 23.57
N ASN A 22 -14.65 1.28 24.81
CA ASN A 22 -14.15 1.98 25.98
C ASN A 22 -12.62 1.80 26.01
N ILE A 23 -11.90 2.80 25.50
CA ILE A 23 -10.44 2.82 25.37
C ILE A 23 -9.78 2.47 26.70
N ASN A 24 -10.39 2.84 27.83
CA ASN A 24 -9.87 2.56 29.17
C ASN A 24 -9.86 1.07 29.52
N SER A 25 -10.77 0.27 28.96
CA SER A 25 -10.81 -1.19 29.14
C SER A 25 -9.72 -1.90 28.33
N ALA A 26 -9.46 -1.43 27.09
CA ALA A 26 -8.40 -1.97 26.24
C ALA A 26 -6.99 -1.65 26.78
N VAL A 27 -6.80 -0.46 27.37
CA VAL A 27 -5.54 -0.07 28.01
C VAL A 27 -5.21 -0.95 29.21
N SER A 28 -6.22 -1.46 29.93
CA SER A 28 -6.03 -2.37 31.07
C SER A 28 -5.41 -3.73 30.69
N LEU A 29 -5.45 -4.14 29.42
CA LEU A 29 -4.87 -5.40 28.94
C LEU A 29 -3.41 -5.25 28.45
N LEU A 30 -2.97 -4.01 28.22
CA LEU A 30 -1.61 -3.67 27.79
C LEU A 30 -0.68 -3.57 29.01
N THR A 31 -0.42 -4.70 29.64
CA THR A 31 0.57 -4.79 30.73
C THR A 31 1.99 -4.97 30.15
N PRO A 32 3.05 -4.60 30.90
CA PRO A 32 4.43 -4.91 30.50
C PRO A 32 4.64 -6.39 30.18
N ALA A 33 4.03 -7.28 30.97
CA ALA A 33 4.07 -8.72 30.73
C ALA A 33 3.37 -9.13 29.43
N THR A 34 2.27 -8.47 29.06
CA THR A 34 1.61 -8.67 27.77
C THR A 34 2.53 -8.21 26.63
N LEU A 35 3.15 -7.04 26.75
CA LEU A 35 4.08 -6.53 25.74
C LEU A 35 5.28 -7.45 25.57
N GLU A 36 5.92 -7.87 26.66
CA GLU A 36 7.05 -8.81 26.63
C GLU A 36 6.67 -10.15 26.00
N LYS A 37 5.47 -10.68 26.31
CA LYS A 37 4.96 -11.92 25.72
C LYS A 37 4.81 -11.85 24.19
N TYR A 38 4.47 -10.68 23.65
CA TYR A 38 4.19 -10.49 22.22
C TYR A 38 5.24 -9.64 21.49
N ASP A 39 6.34 -9.27 22.15
CA ASP A 39 7.51 -8.61 21.55
C ASP A 39 8.36 -9.63 20.78
N VAL A 40 7.73 -10.22 19.77
CA VAL A 40 8.30 -11.21 18.87
C VAL A 40 8.15 -10.73 17.44
N SER A 41 9.06 -11.16 16.56
CA SER A 41 9.00 -10.81 15.14
C SER A 41 7.70 -11.31 14.53
N GLY A 42 6.82 -10.38 14.16
CA GLY A 42 5.52 -10.66 13.55
C GLY A 42 5.52 -10.41 12.03
N PRO A 43 4.70 -11.14 11.27
CA PRO A 43 4.51 -10.87 9.85
C PRO A 43 3.86 -9.50 9.62
N ARG A 44 4.33 -8.77 8.61
CA ARG A 44 3.73 -7.49 8.19
C ARG A 44 2.54 -7.77 7.27
N TYR A 45 1.32 -7.68 7.80
CA TYR A 45 0.10 -7.79 7.02
C TYR A 45 -0.21 -6.47 6.28
N THR A 46 0.26 -6.35 5.04
CA THR A 46 -0.02 -5.21 4.16
C THR A 46 -1.22 -5.45 3.23
N SER A 47 -1.60 -6.71 3.05
CA SER A 47 -2.80 -7.16 2.34
C SER A 47 -3.31 -8.48 2.91
N TYR A 48 -4.57 -8.81 2.62
CA TYR A 48 -5.11 -10.14 2.82
C TYR A 48 -5.83 -10.62 1.55
N PRO A 49 -5.46 -11.77 0.97
CA PRO A 49 -4.33 -12.62 1.34
C PRO A 49 -2.96 -11.92 1.22
N THR A 50 -1.98 -12.46 1.94
CA THR A 50 -0.61 -11.93 1.97
C THR A 50 0.17 -12.29 0.70
N ALA A 51 1.27 -11.56 0.43
CA ALA A 51 2.04 -11.69 -0.80
C ALA A 51 2.66 -13.09 -1.03
N ASP A 52 2.88 -13.89 0.01
CA ASP A 52 3.28 -15.30 -0.09
C ASP A 52 2.24 -16.18 -0.81
N ARG A 53 1.04 -15.66 -1.03
CA ARG A 53 -0.03 -16.31 -1.80
C ARG A 53 -0.01 -15.92 -3.28
N PHE A 54 0.91 -15.06 -3.72
CA PHE A 54 1.03 -14.72 -5.14
C PHE A 54 1.66 -15.90 -5.89
N VAL A 55 0.97 -16.34 -6.94
CA VAL A 55 1.38 -17.49 -7.75
C VAL A 55 1.41 -17.08 -9.22
N GLU A 56 2.30 -17.70 -9.98
CA GLU A 56 2.45 -17.45 -11.43
C GLU A 56 1.22 -17.89 -12.25
N ALA A 57 0.29 -18.61 -11.64
CA ALA A 57 -0.98 -19.01 -12.26
C ALA A 57 -1.92 -17.81 -12.52
N PHE A 58 -1.63 -16.63 -11.97
CA PHE A 58 -2.38 -15.41 -12.29
C PHE A 58 -1.87 -14.81 -13.61
N THR A 59 -2.67 -14.93 -14.66
CA THR A 59 -2.28 -14.56 -16.04
C THR A 59 -2.84 -13.21 -16.49
N ASP A 60 -2.36 -12.73 -17.64
CA ASP A 60 -2.87 -11.52 -18.31
C ASP A 60 -4.37 -11.63 -18.65
N GLU A 61 -4.85 -12.81 -19.05
CA GLU A 61 -6.27 -13.04 -19.32
C GLU A 61 -7.11 -12.89 -18.06
N THR A 62 -6.62 -13.42 -16.94
CA THR A 62 -7.29 -13.31 -15.63
C THR A 62 -7.33 -11.85 -15.19
N TYR A 63 -6.22 -11.13 -15.34
CA TYR A 63 -6.13 -9.69 -15.08
C TYR A 63 -7.19 -8.89 -15.87
N LYS A 64 -7.27 -9.11 -17.19
CA LYS A 64 -8.25 -8.44 -18.07
C LYS A 64 -9.70 -8.74 -17.67
N GLN A 65 -10.00 -9.99 -17.33
CA GLN A 65 -11.33 -10.40 -16.88
C GLN A 65 -11.71 -9.74 -15.54
N THR A 66 -10.82 -9.75 -14.55
CA THR A 66 -11.05 -9.09 -13.26
C THR A 66 -11.25 -7.58 -13.43
N LEU A 67 -10.48 -6.93 -14.32
CA LEU A 67 -10.63 -5.51 -14.61
C LEU A 67 -11.98 -5.19 -15.28
N ALA A 68 -12.42 -6.01 -16.23
CA ALA A 68 -13.72 -5.86 -16.88
C ALA A 68 -14.89 -6.02 -15.89
N GLN A 69 -14.75 -6.95 -14.94
CA GLN A 69 -15.74 -7.20 -13.89
C GLN A 69 -15.87 -6.03 -12.89
N ARG A 70 -14.87 -5.14 -12.76
CA ARG A 70 -15.02 -3.91 -11.94
C ARG A 70 -16.19 -3.03 -12.38
N HIS A 71 -16.58 -3.07 -13.66
CA HIS A 71 -17.69 -2.27 -14.18
C HIS A 71 -19.06 -2.95 -14.02
N VAL A 72 -19.09 -4.27 -13.84
CA VAL A 72 -20.32 -5.08 -13.86
C VAL A 72 -20.59 -5.62 -12.45
N GLY A 73 -21.49 -4.99 -11.70
CA GLY A 73 -22.03 -5.58 -10.45
C GLY A 73 -21.80 -4.81 -9.14
N GLY A 74 -21.78 -3.47 -9.16
CA GLY A 74 -22.12 -2.70 -7.95
C GLY A 74 -20.97 -2.15 -7.10
N MET A 75 -19.76 -2.07 -7.64
CA MET A 75 -18.68 -1.28 -7.01
C MET A 75 -18.01 -0.36 -8.03
N ALA A 76 -18.72 0.70 -8.44
CA ALA A 76 -18.15 1.89 -9.05
C ALA A 76 -17.30 2.66 -8.01
N LEU A 77 -16.33 1.98 -7.40
CA LEU A 77 -15.40 2.57 -6.46
C LEU A 77 -14.43 3.46 -7.22
N PRO A 78 -14.10 4.66 -6.68
CA PRO A 78 -13.09 5.53 -7.25
C PRO A 78 -11.79 4.76 -7.55
N LEU A 79 -11.15 5.10 -8.68
CA LEU A 79 -9.85 4.57 -9.02
C LEU A 79 -8.79 5.21 -8.11
N SER A 80 -8.01 4.38 -7.43
CA SER A 80 -6.79 4.81 -6.72
C SER A 80 -5.58 4.31 -7.51
N ILE A 81 -4.62 5.20 -7.77
CA ILE A 81 -3.38 4.87 -8.47
C ILE A 81 -2.23 4.94 -7.47
N TYR A 82 -1.43 3.87 -7.43
CA TYR A 82 -0.18 3.81 -6.67
C TYR A 82 0.98 3.73 -7.66
N VAL A 83 1.93 4.66 -7.53
CA VAL A 83 3.15 4.70 -8.35
C VAL A 83 4.34 4.55 -7.41
N HIS A 84 5.21 3.58 -7.69
CA HIS A 84 6.41 3.36 -6.92
C HIS A 84 7.62 4.00 -7.62
N ILE A 85 8.38 4.83 -6.91
CA ILE A 85 9.64 5.41 -7.41
C ILE A 85 10.77 4.85 -6.56
N PRO A 86 11.55 3.88 -7.05
CA PRO A 86 12.48 3.13 -6.22
C PRO A 86 13.85 3.80 -6.06
N PHE A 87 14.06 5.07 -6.45
CA PHE A 87 15.41 5.65 -6.44
C PHE A 87 15.69 6.41 -5.15
N CYS A 88 16.83 6.13 -4.53
CA CYS A 88 17.35 6.90 -3.41
C CYS A 88 18.81 7.31 -3.70
N GLU A 89 19.16 8.56 -3.41
CA GLU A 89 20.52 9.08 -3.57
C GLU A 89 21.51 8.39 -2.60
N SER A 90 21.04 8.03 -1.41
CA SER A 90 21.82 7.38 -0.35
C SER A 90 21.02 6.28 0.36
N LEU A 91 21.75 5.37 1.00
CA LEU A 91 21.18 4.28 1.79
C LEU A 91 20.88 4.75 3.21
N CYS A 92 19.61 4.82 3.59
CA CYS A 92 19.21 4.90 4.99
C CYS A 92 19.25 3.50 5.64
N PHE A 93 19.88 3.35 6.80
CA PHE A 93 20.18 2.04 7.39
C PHE A 93 18.98 1.24 7.88
N TYR A 94 17.89 1.91 8.24
CA TYR A 94 16.65 1.24 8.66
C TYR A 94 15.75 0.87 7.47
N CYS A 95 16.05 1.35 6.27
CA CYS A 95 15.11 1.28 5.15
C CYS A 95 15.08 -0.14 4.57
N ALA A 96 13.93 -0.81 4.67
CA ALA A 96 13.65 -2.12 4.07
C ALA A 96 12.74 -2.04 2.82
N CYS A 97 12.50 -0.83 2.29
CA CYS A 97 11.69 -0.66 1.08
C CYS A 97 12.36 -1.28 -0.15
N ASN A 98 11.54 -1.69 -1.13
CA ASN A 98 12.00 -1.91 -2.50
C ASN A 98 12.60 -0.59 -3.01
N LYS A 99 13.90 -0.59 -3.31
CA LYS A 99 14.64 0.60 -3.71
C LYS A 99 15.94 0.21 -4.40
N ILE A 100 16.50 1.18 -5.11
CA ILE A 100 17.76 1.18 -5.82
C ILE A 100 18.52 2.42 -5.33
N ILE A 101 19.67 2.19 -4.70
CA ILE A 101 20.54 3.28 -4.27
C ILE A 101 21.43 3.67 -5.45
N THR A 102 21.33 4.91 -5.92
CA THR A 102 22.11 5.37 -7.06
C THR A 102 22.25 6.89 -7.09
N LYS A 103 23.43 7.36 -7.50
CA LYS A 103 23.72 8.77 -7.81
C LYS A 103 23.58 9.09 -9.30
N HIS A 104 23.28 8.06 -10.09
CA HIS A 104 23.16 8.13 -11.55
C HIS A 104 21.73 8.52 -11.92
N HIS A 105 21.48 9.83 -12.01
CA HIS A 105 20.15 10.40 -12.28
C HIS A 105 19.63 10.02 -13.68
N GLU A 106 20.49 9.57 -14.59
CA GLU A 106 20.10 9.01 -15.88
C GLU A 106 19.26 7.72 -15.74
N ARG A 107 19.47 6.94 -14.67
CA ARG A 107 18.71 5.70 -14.41
C ARG A 107 17.27 5.99 -13.98
N SER A 108 17.08 7.02 -13.16
CA SER A 108 15.74 7.47 -12.78
C SER A 108 15.03 8.10 -13.97
N ALA A 109 15.74 8.85 -14.83
CA ALA A 109 15.18 9.37 -16.08
C ALA A 109 14.71 8.26 -17.02
N GLU A 110 15.49 7.19 -17.18
CA GLU A 110 15.09 6.04 -18.00
C GLU A 110 13.86 5.32 -17.41
N TYR A 111 13.81 5.11 -16.10
CA TYR A 111 12.64 4.53 -15.44
C TYR A 111 11.39 5.39 -15.62
N LEU A 112 11.50 6.70 -15.42
CA LEU A 112 10.39 7.63 -15.64
C LEU A 112 9.91 7.61 -17.09
N ARG A 113 10.80 7.37 -18.06
CA ARG A 113 10.43 7.17 -19.47
C ARG A 113 9.68 5.87 -19.71
N TYR A 114 10.03 4.77 -19.03
CA TYR A 114 9.24 3.52 -19.11
C TYR A 114 7.91 3.66 -18.39
N LEU A 115 7.91 4.25 -17.20
CA LEU A 115 6.70 4.55 -16.46
C LEU A 115 5.78 5.45 -17.29
N SER A 116 6.30 6.48 -17.97
CA SER A 116 5.50 7.34 -18.85
C SER A 116 4.89 6.60 -20.03
N LYS A 117 5.54 5.51 -20.51
CA LYS A 117 4.99 4.61 -21.54
C LYS A 117 3.97 3.62 -20.96
N GLU A 118 4.14 3.20 -19.71
CA GLU A 118 3.28 2.24 -19.02
C GLU A 118 1.98 2.90 -18.53
N ILE A 119 2.08 4.10 -17.96
CA ILE A 119 0.92 4.93 -17.58
C ILE A 119 0.29 5.61 -18.78
N ASP A 120 0.84 5.39 -19.97
CA ASP A 120 0.43 6.10 -21.17
C ASP A 120 -0.99 5.67 -21.59
N PRO A 121 -2.01 6.54 -21.53
CA PRO A 121 -3.28 6.22 -22.16
C PRO A 121 -3.15 6.24 -23.70
N ARG A 122 -2.04 6.82 -24.20
CA ARG A 122 -1.27 6.66 -25.47
C ARG A 122 -0.49 7.94 -25.89
N THR A 123 -0.65 9.07 -25.21
CA THR A 123 0.39 10.09 -24.90
C THR A 123 -0.21 11.05 -23.86
N VAL A 124 0.37 11.19 -22.67
CA VAL A 124 -0.10 12.17 -21.66
C VAL A 124 0.33 13.58 -22.05
N ASP A 125 -0.61 14.53 -22.17
CA ASP A 125 -0.36 15.95 -22.46
C ASP A 125 -0.63 16.88 -21.24
N GLU A 126 -0.29 18.16 -21.39
CA GLU A 126 -0.42 19.18 -20.34
C GLU A 126 -1.87 19.45 -19.90
N ASN A 127 -2.86 19.26 -20.79
CA ASN A 127 -4.28 19.41 -20.47
C ASN A 127 -4.80 18.24 -19.63
N ARG A 128 -4.24 17.05 -19.83
CA ARG A 128 -4.61 15.84 -19.08
C ARG A 128 -4.03 15.81 -17.67
N LEU A 129 -2.82 16.33 -17.46
CA LEU A 129 -2.26 16.58 -16.12
C LEU A 129 -3.10 17.60 -15.34
N LYS A 130 -3.53 18.69 -15.98
CA LYS A 130 -4.47 19.67 -15.40
C LYS A 130 -5.84 19.06 -15.10
N HIS A 131 -6.28 18.06 -15.87
CA HIS A 131 -7.52 17.33 -15.64
C HIS A 131 -7.41 16.33 -14.46
N ILE A 132 -6.29 15.63 -14.32
CA ILE A 132 -5.98 14.75 -13.17
C ILE A 132 -5.93 15.55 -11.87
N ALA A 133 -5.32 16.75 -11.90
CA ALA A 133 -5.37 17.70 -10.78
C ALA A 133 -6.83 18.12 -10.45
N LYS A 134 -7.68 18.33 -11.46
CA LYS A 134 -9.14 18.58 -11.30
C LYS A 134 -9.93 17.36 -10.81
N LEU A 135 -9.49 16.14 -11.10
CA LEU A 135 -10.09 14.87 -10.67
C LEU A 135 -9.78 14.54 -9.20
N GLY A 136 -8.97 15.35 -8.52
CA GLY A 136 -8.82 15.28 -7.07
C GLY A 136 -7.64 14.44 -6.58
N PHE A 137 -6.57 14.27 -7.36
CA PHE A 137 -5.27 13.84 -6.81
C PHE A 137 -4.81 14.88 -5.79
N ASN A 138 -5.10 14.61 -4.51
CA ASN A 138 -5.03 15.59 -3.42
C ASN A 138 -4.15 15.11 -2.26
N ARG A 139 -3.46 13.98 -2.42
CA ARG A 139 -2.66 13.36 -1.36
C ARG A 139 -1.26 13.07 -1.85
N LEU A 140 -0.31 13.75 -1.22
CA LEU A 140 1.12 13.49 -1.31
C LEU A 140 1.58 13.05 0.08
N SER A 141 2.40 12.00 0.13
CA SER A 141 2.98 11.48 1.37
C SER A 141 4.48 11.65 1.31
N PHE A 142 5.05 12.31 2.32
CA PHE A 142 6.50 12.50 2.46
C PHE A 142 6.99 11.81 3.72
N GLY A 143 8.08 11.06 3.60
CA GLY A 143 8.77 10.52 4.76
C GLY A 143 9.65 11.61 5.40
N VAL A 144 9.39 11.96 6.65
CA VAL A 144 10.30 12.77 7.47
C VAL A 144 11.15 11.87 8.38
N GLN A 145 10.52 10.87 8.99
CA GLN A 145 11.11 9.90 9.92
C GLN A 145 11.45 10.49 11.29
N ASP A 146 12.43 11.41 11.35
CA ASP A 146 12.86 12.04 12.61
C ASP A 146 13.51 13.42 12.34
N PHE A 147 13.43 14.32 13.31
CA PHE A 147 14.04 15.65 13.28
C PHE A 147 15.30 15.76 14.14
N ASP A 148 15.58 14.79 15.01
CA ASP A 148 16.78 14.77 15.85
C ASP A 148 18.05 14.56 14.99
N PRO A 149 19.01 15.49 15.00
CA PRO A 149 20.24 15.39 14.22
C PRO A 149 21.08 14.15 14.53
N GLU A 150 21.11 13.69 15.78
CA GLU A 150 21.85 12.50 16.19
C GLU A 150 21.18 11.24 15.65
N VAL A 151 19.85 11.17 15.70
CA VAL A 151 19.07 10.08 15.08
C VAL A 151 19.29 10.08 13.57
N GLN A 152 19.15 11.23 12.90
CA GLN A 152 19.35 11.36 11.46
C GLN A 152 20.74 10.91 11.00
N LYS A 153 21.77 11.26 11.77
CA LYS A 153 23.14 10.81 11.54
C LYS A 153 23.27 9.30 11.73
N ALA A 154 22.70 8.75 12.81
CA ALA A 154 22.72 7.32 13.10
C ALA A 154 22.01 6.49 12.01
N VAL A 155 20.92 7.02 11.43
CA VAL A 155 20.16 6.34 10.39
C VAL A 155 20.61 6.64 8.95
N HIS A 156 21.63 7.48 8.79
CA HIS A 156 22.13 7.96 7.50
C HIS A 156 21.04 8.64 6.65
N ARG A 157 20.27 9.52 7.29
CA ARG A 157 19.21 10.33 6.69
C ARG A 157 19.24 11.76 7.22
N VAL A 158 20.35 12.46 6.96
CA VAL A 158 20.47 13.88 7.27
C VAL A 158 19.62 14.68 6.29
N GLN A 159 18.64 15.40 6.83
CA GLN A 159 17.76 16.27 6.06
C GLN A 159 18.23 17.72 6.24
N PRO A 160 18.70 18.40 5.18
CA PRO A 160 19.06 19.80 5.26
C PRO A 160 17.83 20.64 5.61
N ALA A 161 18.02 21.66 6.44
CA ALA A 161 17.00 22.63 6.84
C ALA A 161 16.66 23.61 5.71
#